data_AF-A0A0L0F8Z8-F1
#
_entry.id   AF-A0A0L0F8Z8-F1
#
_cell.length_a   1.000
_cell.length_b   1.000
_cell.length_c   1.000
_cell.angle_alpha   90.00
_cell.angle_beta   90.00
_cell.angle_gamma   90.00
#
_symmetry.space_group_name_H-M   'P 1'
#
loop_
_entity.id
_entity.type
_entity.pdbx_description
1 polymer ?
#
loop_
_entity_poly.entity_id
_entity_poly.type
_entity_poly.pdbx_seq_one_letter_code
_entity_poly.pdbx_strand_id
1 'polypeptide(L)'
;VLLYPCVDASYVFSQSARKYGDAGVSLPRNVMVHFWSRYLGTNPISTLDDKLFAPLKAPKEEMKDLPPAYVLVAEHDILRSEGGIWC
;
A
#
# COMPACT_ATOMS: atom_id res chain seq x y z
N VAL A 1 -8.58 5.91 11.95
CA VAL A 1 -7.28 6.60 11.77
C VAL A 1 -6.32 5.61 11.10
N LEU A 2 -5.69 6.01 10.00
CA LEU A 2 -4.75 5.22 9.21
C LEU A 2 -3.43 6.00 9.10
N LEU A 3 -2.33 5.42 9.58
CA LEU A 3 -1.01 6.04 9.56
C LEU A 3 -0.15 5.29 8.53
N TYR A 4 0.34 6.00 7.51
CA TYR A 4 1.16 5.45 6.41
C TYR A 4 0.64 4.08 5.92
N PRO A 5 -0.66 3.98 5.56
CA PRO A 5 -1.27 2.68 5.30
C PRO A 5 -0.76 2.09 3.99
N CYS A 6 -0.55 0.77 3.99
CA CYS A 6 -0.32 0.01 2.77
C CYS A 6 -1.68 -0.45 2.22
N VAL A 7 -2.04 -0.01 1.02
CA VAL A 7 -3.42 -0.14 0.48
C VAL A 7 -3.49 -0.68 -0.94
N ASP A 8 -2.36 -0.88 -1.62
CA ASP A 8 -2.30 -1.49 -2.96
C ASP A 8 -1.23 -2.58 -3.08
N ALA A 9 -1.51 -3.55 -3.95
CA ALA A 9 -0.57 -4.59 -4.34
C ALA A 9 0.47 -4.11 -5.38
N SER A 10 0.20 -3.00 -6.07
CA SER A 10 1.07 -2.46 -7.13
C SER A 10 2.22 -1.58 -6.62
N TYR A 11 2.54 -1.66 -5.32
CA TYR A 11 3.47 -0.78 -4.61
C TYR A 11 4.84 -0.66 -5.29
N VAL A 12 5.36 -1.72 -5.92
CA VAL A 12 6.67 -1.72 -6.61
C VAL A 12 6.72 -0.73 -7.78
N PHE A 13 5.57 -0.41 -8.36
CA PHE A 13 5.42 0.47 -9.53
C PHE A 13 4.82 1.83 -9.18
N SER A 14 4.68 2.17 -7.90
CA SER A 14 4.20 3.50 -7.50
C SER A 14 5.28 4.56 -7.74
N GLN A 15 4.87 5.82 -7.91
CA GLN A 15 5.80 6.94 -8.11
C GLN A 15 6.71 7.14 -6.89
N SER A 16 6.13 7.09 -5.68
CA SER A 16 6.87 7.22 -4.42
C SER A 16 7.81 6.05 -4.17
N ALA A 17 7.41 4.81 -4.46
CA ALA A 17 8.30 3.65 -4.34
C ALA A 17 9.51 3.73 -5.28
N ARG A 18 9.33 4.23 -6.50
CA ARG A 18 10.45 4.52 -7.43
C ARG A 18 11.36 5.61 -6.92
N LYS A 19 10.80 6.70 -6.38
CA LYS A 19 11.57 7.88 -5.96
C LYS A 19 12.34 7.65 -4.65
N TYR A 20 11.73 6.96 -3.69
CA TYR A 20 12.25 6.87 -2.31
C TYR A 20 12.76 5.48 -1.93
N GLY A 21 12.42 4.44 -2.70
CA GLY A 21 12.75 3.05 -2.33
C GLY A 21 14.25 2.74 -2.23
N ASP A 22 15.08 3.55 -2.88
CA ASP A 22 16.54 3.43 -2.90
C ASP A 22 17.24 4.66 -2.29
N ALA A 23 16.47 5.62 -1.74
CA ALA A 23 16.99 6.90 -1.24
C ALA A 23 17.61 6.80 0.17
N GLY A 24 17.67 5.61 0.77
CA GLY A 24 18.26 5.39 2.10
C GLY A 24 17.49 6.03 3.26
N VAL A 25 16.24 6.45 3.03
CA VAL A 25 15.36 7.07 4.04
C VAL A 25 14.19 6.14 4.36
N SER A 26 13.98 5.89 5.65
CA SER A 26 12.86 5.08 6.18
C SER A 26 12.80 3.66 5.58
N LEU A 27 11.63 3.23 5.09
CA LEU A 27 11.28 1.90 4.61
C LEU A 27 11.82 1.66 3.18
N PRO A 28 12.84 0.80 3.01
CA PRO A 28 13.39 0.49 1.69
C PRO A 28 12.48 -0.48 0.92
N ARG A 29 12.54 -0.43 -0.42
CA ARG A 29 11.66 -1.25 -1.28
C ARG A 29 11.86 -2.76 -1.06
N ASN A 30 13.11 -3.21 -0.92
CA ASN A 30 13.44 -4.62 -0.71
C ASN A 30 12.88 -5.17 0.61
N VAL A 31 12.77 -4.34 1.64
CA VAL A 31 12.17 -4.73 2.93
C VAL A 31 10.67 -4.98 2.78
N MET A 32 9.95 -4.16 2.01
CA MET A 32 8.54 -4.42 1.70
C MET A 32 8.35 -5.72 0.90
N VAL A 33 9.20 -5.96 -0.11
CA VAL A 33 9.17 -7.25 -0.85
C VAL A 33 9.34 -8.43 0.12
N HIS A 34 10.24 -8.31 1.09
CA HIS A 34 10.41 -9.31 2.13
C HIS A 34 9.13 -9.50 2.96
N PHE A 35 8.55 -8.43 3.52
CA PHE A 35 7.31 -8.54 4.32
C PHE A 35 6.18 -9.23 3.55
N TRP A 36 5.97 -8.84 2.29
CA TRP A 36 4.94 -9.44 1.46
C TRP A 36 5.19 -10.90 1.14
N SER A 37 6.43 -11.28 0.81
CA SER A 37 6.77 -12.70 0.59
C SER A 37 6.47 -13.58 1.82
N ARG A 38 6.58 -13.02 3.03
CA ARG A 38 6.27 -13.72 4.28
C ARG A 38 4.76 -13.75 4.54
N TYR A 39 4.04 -12.70 4.17
CA TYR A 39 2.59 -12.61 4.34
C TYR A 39 1.83 -13.52 3.34
N LEU A 40 2.23 -13.50 2.06
CA LEU A 40 1.52 -14.18 0.97
C LEU A 40 1.88 -15.67 0.82
N GLY A 41 3.01 -16.11 1.36
CA GLY A 41 3.45 -17.50 1.22
C GLY A 41 3.73 -17.89 -0.23
N THR A 42 3.35 -19.10 -0.63
CA THR A 42 3.81 -19.75 -1.87
C THR A 42 2.91 -19.53 -3.09
N ASN A 43 1.72 -18.95 -2.96
CA ASN A 43 0.82 -18.68 -4.09
C ASN A 43 0.26 -17.25 -4.06
N PRO A 44 1.09 -16.24 -4.38
CA PRO A 44 0.75 -14.83 -4.15
C PRO A 44 -0.22 -14.25 -5.18
N ILE A 45 -0.31 -14.82 -6.39
CA ILE A 45 -0.88 -14.12 -7.56
C ILE A 45 -2.38 -13.85 -7.38
N SER A 46 -3.15 -14.82 -6.90
CA SER A 46 -4.58 -14.63 -6.66
C SER A 46 -4.88 -13.59 -5.58
N THR A 47 -3.94 -13.38 -4.65
CA THR A 47 -4.13 -12.51 -3.50
C THR A 47 -3.81 -11.05 -3.81
N LEU A 48 -3.04 -10.77 -4.87
CA LEU A 48 -2.69 -9.39 -5.26
C LEU A 48 -3.92 -8.57 -5.70
N ASP A 49 -4.97 -9.23 -6.19
CA ASP A 49 -6.24 -8.58 -6.57
C ASP A 49 -7.35 -8.78 -5.52
N ASP A 50 -7.04 -9.40 -4.38
CA ASP A 50 -7.99 -9.55 -3.27
C ASP A 50 -8.14 -8.22 -2.51
N LYS A 51 -9.37 -7.73 -2.37
CA LYS A 51 -9.70 -6.50 -1.62
C LYS A 51 -9.32 -6.58 -0.13
N LEU A 52 -9.22 -7.78 0.45
CA LEU A 52 -8.76 -7.95 1.83
C LEU A 52 -7.25 -7.76 1.98
N PHE A 53 -6.51 -7.87 0.88
CA PHE A 53 -5.08 -7.65 0.81
C PHE A 53 -4.74 -6.24 0.31
N ALA A 54 -5.38 -5.81 -0.79
CA ALA A 54 -5.24 -4.51 -1.41
C ALA A 54 -6.59 -3.78 -1.39
N PRO A 55 -6.93 -3.07 -0.31
CA PRO A 55 -8.22 -2.38 -0.15
C PRO A 55 -8.61 -1.44 -1.31
N LEU A 56 -7.65 -0.90 -2.06
CA LEU A 56 -7.93 -0.10 -3.27
C LEU A 56 -8.60 -0.90 -4.40
N LYS A 57 -8.58 -2.23 -4.33
CA LYS A 57 -9.29 -3.13 -5.26
C LYS A 57 -10.77 -3.30 -4.93
N ALA A 58 -11.22 -2.84 -3.74
CA ALA A 58 -12.63 -2.91 -3.39
C ALA A 58 -13.49 -2.07 -4.35
N PRO A 59 -14.71 -2.51 -4.70
CA PRO A 59 -15.62 -1.69 -5.49
C PRO A 59 -16.07 -0.46 -4.69
N LYS A 60 -16.28 0.66 -5.37
CA LYS A 60 -16.67 1.94 -4.74
C LYS A 60 -17.93 1.83 -3.89
N GLU A 61 -18.82 0.92 -4.24
CA GLU A 61 -20.08 0.68 -3.54
C GLU A 61 -19.86 0.14 -2.12
N GLU A 62 -18.78 -0.63 -1.90
CA GLU A 62 -18.39 -1.10 -0.57
C GLU A 62 -17.70 -0.02 0.26
N MET A 63 -17.29 1.10 -0.36
CA MET A 63 -16.58 2.19 0.32
C MET A 63 -17.51 3.29 0.87
N LYS A 64 -18.77 3.34 0.44
CA LYS A 64 -19.68 4.46 0.73
C LYS A 64 -20.03 4.63 2.21
N ASP A 65 -20.14 3.53 2.94
CA ASP A 65 -20.60 3.51 4.33
C ASP A 65 -19.47 3.15 5.32
N LEU A 66 -18.22 3.29 4.89
CA LEU A 66 -17.08 3.09 5.77
C LEU A 66 -17.02 4.19 6.85
N PRO A 67 -16.49 3.88 8.06
CA PRO A 67 -16.30 4.88 9.09
C PRO A 67 -15.44 6.05 8.59
N PRO A 68 -15.71 7.29 9.03
CA PRO A 68 -14.85 8.43 8.73
C PRO A 68 -13.39 8.12 9.06
N ALA A 69 -12.51 8.35 8.09
CA ALA A 69 -11.09 8.06 8.20
C ALA A 69 -10.26 9.34 8.25
N TYR A 70 -9.21 9.30 9.06
CA TYR A 70 -8.09 10.24 8.98
C TYR A 70 -6.91 9.48 8.41
N VAL A 71 -6.36 9.94 7.29
CA VAL A 71 -5.24 9.31 6.58
C VAL A 71 -4.02 10.22 6.68
N LEU A 72 -2.96 9.73 7.34
CA LEU A 72 -1.69 10.43 7.43
C LEU A 72 -0.67 9.75 6.52
N VAL A 73 -0.01 10.52 5.66
CA VAL A 73 1.08 10.05 4.81
C VAL A 73 2.37 10.80 5.11
N ALA A 74 3.51 10.14 4.93
CA ALA A 74 4.83 10.76 5.04
C ALA A 74 5.40 11.12 3.66
N GLU A 75 6.10 12.25 3.55
CA GLU A 75 6.60 12.75 2.26
C GLU A 75 7.63 11.81 1.61
N HIS A 76 8.50 11.23 2.43
CA HIS A 76 9.62 10.35 2.05
C HIS A 76 9.30 8.89 2.38
N ASP A 77 8.11 8.44 2.02
CA ASP A 77 7.64 7.06 2.21
C ASP A 77 7.24 6.45 0.86
N ILE A 78 7.62 5.19 0.64
CA ILE A 78 7.26 4.42 -0.55
C ILE A 78 5.76 4.11 -0.65
N LEU A 79 5.03 4.19 0.47
CA LEU A 79 3.58 3.99 0.56
C LEU A 79 2.79 5.30 0.35
N ARG A 80 3.48 6.44 0.18
CA ARG A 80 2.82 7.74 0.07
C ARG A 80 1.82 7.82 -1.07
N SER A 81 2.21 7.33 -2.25
CA SER A 81 1.39 7.46 -3.47
C SER A 81 0.06 6.71 -3.34
N GLU A 82 0.07 5.54 -2.71
CA GLU A 82 -1.13 4.72 -2.55
C GLU A 82 -2.02 5.25 -1.41
N GLY A 83 -1.43 5.70 -0.29
CA GLY A 83 -2.19 6.36 0.78
C GLY A 83 -2.86 7.66 0.33
N GLY A 84 -2.23 8.41 -0.58
CA GLY A 84 -2.76 9.66 -1.12
C GLY A 84 -3.92 9.52 -2.11
N ILE A 85 -4.27 8.31 -2.57
CA ILE A 85 -5.43 8.09 -3.45
C ILE A 85 -6.76 8.29 -2.70
N TRP A 86 -6.75 8.15 -1.37
CA TRP A 86 -7.91 8.29 -0.50
C TRP A 86 -8.18 9.72 -0.02
N CYS A 87 -7.35 10.68 -0.42
CA CYS A 87 -7.45 12.10 -0.08
C CYS A 87 -7.94 12.91 -1.27
#